data_AF-A0A8W8LKI4-F1
#
_entry.id   AF-A0A8W8LKI4-F1
#
_cell.length_a   1.000
_cell.length_b   1.000
_cell.length_c   1.000
_cell.angle_alpha   90.00
_cell.angle_beta   90.00
_cell.angle_gamma   90.00
#
_symmetry.space_group_name_H-M   'P 1'
#
loop_
_entity.id
_entity.type
_entity.pdbx_description
1 polymer ?
#
loop_
_entity_poly.entity_id
_entity_poly.type
_entity_poly.pdbx_seq_one_letter_code
_entity_poly.pdbx_strand_id
1 'polypeptide(L)'
;KDNMSLRRYGFFRCPSCNAHWESSHTYKKSQNVEIYHKQDCKKCHIGCEPYRVERLICSICKTQPCTCTAEERRARHNDPNKPHRSDLCHKCRSGFPCHG
;
A
#
# COMPACT_ATOMS: atom_id res chain seq x y z
N LYS A 1 -19.39 -3.52 -11.44
CA LYS A 1 -18.27 -4.51 -11.51
C LYS A 1 -17.27 -4.05 -10.45
N ASP A 2 -17.64 -4.23 -9.18
CA ASP A 2 -17.01 -3.52 -8.07
C ASP A 2 -16.15 -4.48 -7.28
N ASN A 3 -15.06 -4.91 -7.90
CA ASN A 3 -14.00 -5.64 -7.23
C ASN A 3 -13.05 -4.64 -6.56
N MET A 4 -13.60 -3.76 -5.71
CA MET A 4 -12.82 -2.71 -5.05
C MET A 4 -12.07 -3.33 -3.87
N SER A 5 -10.88 -3.87 -4.17
CA SER A 5 -9.93 -4.36 -3.17
C SER A 5 -9.65 -3.24 -2.16
N LEU A 6 -9.95 -3.49 -0.87
CA LEU A 6 -9.85 -2.49 0.18
C LEU A 6 -8.39 -2.07 0.40
N ARG A 7 -8.09 -0.79 0.15
CA ARG A 7 -6.76 -0.18 0.36
C ARG A 7 -6.53 0.16 1.83
N ARG A 8 -5.30 -0.10 2.28
CA ARG A 8 -4.81 0.07 3.66
C ARG A 8 -3.36 0.54 3.67
N TYR A 9 -2.88 0.96 4.83
CA TYR A 9 -1.46 1.20 5.10
C TYR A 9 -0.86 -0.05 5.74
N GLY A 10 0.19 -0.62 5.15
CA GLY A 10 0.76 -1.90 5.58
C GLY A 10 2.21 -1.76 6.01
N PHE A 11 2.60 -2.56 7.02
CA PHE A 11 3.95 -2.68 7.54
C PHE A 11 4.47 -4.07 7.24
N PHE A 12 5.67 -4.14 6.65
CA PHE A 12 6.25 -5.38 6.15
C PHE A 12 7.63 -5.60 6.76
N ARG A 13 7.97 -6.88 6.93
CA ARG A 13 9.27 -7.34 7.41
C ARG A 13 9.70 -8.53 6.59
N CYS A 14 10.90 -8.46 6.00
CA CYS A 14 11.47 -9.59 5.27
C CYS A 14 11.95 -10.64 6.28
N PRO A 15 11.47 -11.90 6.22
CA PRO A 15 11.93 -12.94 7.13
C PRO A 15 13.38 -13.38 6.86
N SER A 16 13.92 -13.11 5.66
CA SER A 16 15.29 -13.50 5.29
C SER A 16 16.35 -12.47 5.70
N CYS A 17 16.14 -11.19 5.42
CA CYS A 17 17.14 -10.14 5.69
C CYS A 17 16.73 -9.12 6.75
N ASN A 18 15.57 -9.33 7.40
CA ASN A 18 15.01 -8.45 8.41
C ASN A 18 14.81 -6.98 7.98
N ALA A 19 14.80 -6.70 6.67
CA ALA A 19 14.47 -5.38 6.16
C ALA A 19 13.00 -5.05 6.45
N HIS A 20 12.75 -3.81 6.87
CA HIS A 20 11.42 -3.28 7.15
C HIS A 20 11.03 -2.24 6.12
N TRP A 21 9.75 -2.20 5.77
CA TRP A 21 9.21 -1.11 4.95
C TRP A 21 7.71 -0.93 5.19
N GLU A 22 7.24 0.25 4.81
CA GLU A 22 5.85 0.66 4.94
C GLU A 22 5.27 0.97 3.56
N SER A 23 3.97 0.75 3.36
CA SER A 23 3.34 0.93 2.06
C SER A 23 1.87 1.30 2.14
N SER A 24 1.52 2.42 1.49
CA SER A 24 0.13 2.85 1.24
C SER A 24 -0.58 2.05 0.14
N HIS A 25 0.13 1.14 -0.53
CA HIS A 25 -0.38 0.28 -1.60
C HIS A 25 -0.57 -1.15 -1.09
N THR A 26 -1.21 -1.27 0.08
CA THR A 26 -1.56 -2.56 0.69
C THR A 26 -3.05 -2.81 0.45
N TYR A 27 -3.40 -3.95 -0.16
CA TYR A 27 -4.77 -4.23 -0.59
C TYR A 27 -5.23 -5.59 -0.08
N LYS A 28 -6.47 -5.66 0.43
CA LYS A 28 -7.11 -6.95 0.77
C LYS A 28 -7.38 -7.76 -0.49
N LYS A 29 -7.12 -9.06 -0.44
CA LYS A 29 -7.48 -10.03 -1.50
C LYS A 29 -8.97 -10.32 -1.53
N SER A 30 -9.64 -10.22 -0.37
CA SER A 30 -11.07 -10.47 -0.20
C SER A 30 -11.61 -9.56 0.92
N GLN A 31 -12.89 -9.18 0.84
CA GLN A 31 -13.52 -8.32 1.84
C GLN A 31 -13.75 -9.05 3.18
N ASN A 32 -13.92 -10.37 3.13
CA ASN A 32 -14.39 -11.17 4.28
C ASN A 32 -13.25 -11.80 5.08
N VAL A 33 -12.02 -11.78 4.56
CA VAL A 33 -10.84 -12.34 5.25
C VAL A 33 -9.71 -11.33 5.27
N GLU A 34 -8.92 -11.35 6.34
CA GLU A 34 -7.79 -10.44 6.55
C GLU A 34 -6.54 -10.90 5.80
N ILE A 35 -6.70 -11.26 4.53
CA ILE A 35 -5.61 -11.69 3.67
C ILE A 35 -5.27 -10.54 2.71
N TYR A 36 -4.00 -10.17 2.66
CA TYR A 36 -3.50 -9.05 1.87
C TYR A 36 -2.57 -9.53 0.76
N HIS A 37 -2.50 -8.76 -0.33
CA HIS A 37 -1.48 -8.98 -1.35
C HIS A 37 -0.08 -8.78 -0.76
N LYS A 38 0.84 -9.70 -1.07
CA LYS A 38 2.23 -9.64 -0.63
C LYS A 38 3.02 -8.57 -1.39
N GLN A 39 4.13 -8.15 -0.80
CA GLN A 39 5.13 -7.32 -1.48
C GLN A 39 6.48 -8.00 -1.38
N ASP A 40 7.26 -7.95 -2.45
CA ASP A 40 8.59 -8.53 -2.45
C ASP A 40 9.57 -7.64 -1.71
N CYS A 41 10.42 -8.26 -0.90
CA CYS A 41 11.59 -7.58 -0.37
C CYS A 41 12.48 -7.12 -1.53
N LYS A 42 12.82 -5.83 -1.60
CA LYS A 42 13.70 -5.26 -2.65
C LYS A 42 15.05 -5.97 -2.77
N LYS A 43 15.57 -6.54 -1.68
CA LYS A 43 16.89 -7.22 -1.64
C LYS A 43 16.77 -8.72 -1.94
N CYS A 44 15.80 -9.40 -1.34
CA CYS A 44 15.70 -10.85 -1.38
C CYS A 44 14.74 -11.38 -2.46
N HIS A 45 13.89 -10.52 -3.02
CA HIS A 45 12.84 -10.88 -3.98
C HIS A 45 11.86 -11.97 -3.50
N ILE A 46 11.67 -12.08 -2.18
CA ILE A 46 10.69 -12.98 -1.56
C ILE A 46 9.42 -12.22 -1.17
N GLY A 47 8.27 -12.85 -1.40
CA GLY A 47 6.96 -12.29 -1.11
C GLY A 47 6.68 -12.24 0.40
N CYS A 48 6.56 -11.03 0.94
CA CYS A 48 6.33 -10.78 2.35
C CYS A 48 4.88 -10.35 2.57
N GLU A 49 4.23 -10.96 3.56
CA GLU A 49 2.92 -10.52 4.05
C GLU A 49 3.10 -9.33 4.99
N PRO A 50 2.14 -8.38 5.02
CA PRO A 50 2.18 -7.33 6.02
C PRO A 50 1.95 -7.95 7.41
N TYR A 51 2.80 -7.61 8.38
CA TYR A 51 2.66 -8.06 9.76
C TYR A 51 1.75 -7.14 10.60
N ARG A 52 1.52 -5.91 10.11
CA ARG A 52 0.56 -4.97 10.67
C ARG A 52 -0.10 -4.20 9.53
N VAL A 53 -1.38 -3.93 9.67
CA VAL A 53 -2.16 -3.18 8.69
C VAL A 53 -3.08 -2.18 9.40
N GLU A 54 -3.16 -0.96 8.87
CA GLU A 54 -3.94 0.13 9.42
C GLU A 54 -4.82 0.79 8.35
N ARG A 55 -5.83 1.55 8.81
CA ARG A 55 -6.63 2.39 7.93
C ARG A 55 -5.74 3.45 7.28
N LEU A 56 -5.99 3.73 6.01
CA LEU A 56 -5.24 4.74 5.27
C LEU A 56 -5.78 6.12 5.63
N ILE A 57 -5.15 6.77 6.59
CA ILE A 57 -5.50 8.14 7.01
C ILE A 57 -4.64 9.17 6.28
N CYS A 58 -5.19 10.37 6.06
CA CYS A 58 -4.41 11.48 5.53
C CYS A 58 -3.31 11.87 6.52
N SER A 59 -2.06 12.06 6.05
CA SER A 59 -0.96 12.49 6.91
C SER A 59 -1.11 13.92 7.44
N ILE A 60 -1.91 14.76 6.78
CA ILE A 60 -2.19 16.16 7.17
C ILE A 60 -3.39 16.20 8.11
N CYS A 61 -4.61 15.97 7.59
CA CYS A 61 -5.84 16.14 8.37
C CYS A 61 -6.19 14.96 9.28
N LYS A 62 -5.44 13.85 9.22
CA LYS A 62 -5.65 12.63 10.03
C LYS A 62 -7.02 11.95 9.88
N THR A 63 -7.82 12.34 8.88
CA THR A 63 -9.14 11.77 8.60
C THR A 63 -9.14 10.89 7.34
N GLN A 64 -10.15 10.03 7.24
CA GLN A 64 -10.51 9.24 6.05
C GLN A 64 -12.05 9.23 5.88
N PRO A 65 -12.63 9.77 4.79
CA PRO A 65 -11.95 10.38 3.64
C PRO A 65 -11.20 11.67 4.01
N CYS A 66 -10.20 12.01 3.21
CA CYS A 66 -9.39 13.22 3.42
C CYS A 66 -10.25 14.47 3.20
N THR A 67 -10.18 15.43 4.12
CA THR A 67 -10.91 16.70 4.05
C THR A 67 -10.03 17.88 3.63
N CYS A 68 -8.74 17.65 3.34
CA CYS A 68 -7.82 18.70 2.92
C CYS A 68 -8.29 19.38 1.62
N THR A 69 -8.05 20.68 1.47
CA THR A 69 -8.25 21.43 0.22
C THR A 69 -7.27 20.99 -0.87
N ALA A 70 -7.52 21.33 -2.13
CA ALA A 70 -6.60 20.97 -3.21
C ALA A 70 -5.19 21.56 -3.02
N GLU A 71 -5.12 22.74 -2.43
CA GLU A 71 -3.90 23.49 -2.13
C GLU A 71 -3.11 22.78 -1.03
N GLU A 72 -3.76 22.38 0.07
CA GLU A 72 -3.15 21.59 1.14
C GLU A 72 -2.64 20.23 0.64
N ARG A 73 -3.36 19.61 -0.32
CA ARG A 73 -2.91 18.36 -0.96
C ARG A 73 -1.65 18.56 -1.80
N ARG A 74 -1.52 19.67 -2.53
CA ARG A 74 -0.35 20.00 -3.37
C ARG A 74 0.89 20.34 -2.54
N ALA A 75 0.71 20.85 -1.32
CA ALA A 75 1.81 21.14 -0.40
C ALA A 75 2.48 19.88 0.19
N ARG A 76 1.92 18.69 -0.05
CA ARG A 76 2.53 17.45 0.42
C ARG A 76 3.86 17.21 -0.30
N HIS A 77 4.90 16.89 0.46
CA HIS A 77 6.17 16.38 -0.08
C HIS A 77 6.06 14.94 -0.64
N ASN A 78 4.86 14.48 -0.98
CA ASN A 78 4.72 13.23 -1.73
C ASN A 78 4.65 13.59 -3.21
N ASP A 79 5.61 13.10 -3.99
CA ASP A 79 5.49 13.17 -5.43
C ASP A 79 4.36 12.23 -5.87
N PRO A 80 3.21 12.74 -6.35
CA PRO A 80 2.09 11.91 -6.79
C PRO A 80 2.45 11.10 -8.05
N ASN A 81 3.48 11.52 -8.78
CA ASN A 81 3.98 10.81 -9.96
C ASN A 81 5.04 9.78 -9.59
N LYS A 82 5.50 9.70 -8.33
CA LYS A 82 6.46 8.69 -7.92
C LYS A 82 5.82 7.32 -8.12
N PRO A 83 6.35 6.51 -9.05
CA PRO A 83 5.69 5.25 -9.38
C PRO A 83 5.76 4.33 -8.17
N HIS A 84 4.60 3.84 -7.76
CA HIS A 84 4.52 2.65 -6.92
C HIS A 84 5.41 1.56 -7.54
N ARG A 85 6.16 0.85 -6.71
CA ARG A 85 6.99 -0.29 -7.12
C ARG A 85 6.12 -1.49 -7.51
N SER A 86 5.45 -1.38 -8.65
CA SER A 86 4.54 -2.38 -9.22
C SER A 86 5.24 -3.71 -9.46
N ASP A 87 6.54 -3.67 -9.77
CA ASP A 87 7.44 -4.81 -9.92
C ASP A 87 7.60 -5.63 -8.63
N LEU A 88 7.42 -5.02 -7.46
CA LEU A 88 7.48 -5.69 -6.16
C LEU A 88 6.08 -5.98 -5.59
N CYS A 89 5.00 -5.57 -6.25
CA CYS A 89 3.64 -5.71 -5.73
C CYS A 89 2.95 -6.92 -6.33
N HIS A 90 2.57 -7.89 -5.50
CA HIS A 90 1.90 -9.10 -6.02
C HIS A 90 0.53 -8.79 -6.62
N LYS A 91 -0.16 -7.73 -6.17
CA LYS A 91 -1.42 -7.29 -6.81
C LYS A 91 -1.17 -6.87 -8.27
N CYS A 92 -0.16 -6.02 -8.49
CA CYS A 92 0.21 -5.56 -9.84
C CYS A 92 0.72 -6.71 -10.70
N ARG A 93 1.59 -7.57 -10.15
CA ARG A 93 2.13 -8.75 -10.83
C ARG A 93 1.06 -9.77 -11.23
N SER A 94 -0.07 -9.81 -10.52
CA SER A 94 -1.24 -10.62 -10.88
C SER A 94 -2.18 -9.95 -11.90
N GLY A 95 -1.76 -8.85 -12.54
CA GLY A 95 -2.54 -8.16 -13.57
C GLY A 95 -3.54 -7.13 -13.04
N PHE A 96 -3.57 -6.88 -11.74
CA PHE A 96 -4.47 -5.89 -11.13
C PHE A 96 -3.68 -4.65 -10.70
N PRO A 97 -3.56 -3.60 -11.53
CA PRO A 97 -2.75 -2.43 -11.19
C PRO A 97 -3.23 -1.75 -9.89
N CYS A 98 -2.29 -1.28 -9.09
CA CYS A 98 -2.56 -0.37 -7.99
C CYS A 98 -2.79 1.03 -8.59
N HIS A 99 -3.89 1.71 -8.22
CA HIS A 99 -4.06 3.11 -8.57
C HIS A 99 -3.01 3.95 -7.84
N GLY A 100 -2.28 4.78 -8.60
CA GLY A 100 -1.39 5.83 -8.08
C GLY A 100 -2.19 6.87 -7.31
#